data_AF-A0A1V2M501-F1
#
_entry.id   AF-A0A1V2M501-F1
#
_cell.length_a   1.000
_cell.length_b   1.000
_cell.length_c   1.000
_cell.angle_alpha   90.00
_cell.angle_beta   90.00
_cell.angle_gamma   90.00
#
_symmetry.space_group_name_H-M   'P 1'
#
loop_
_entity.id
_entity.type
_entity.pdbx_description
1 polymer ?
#
loop_
_entity_poly.entity_id
_entity_poly.type
_entity_poly.pdbx_seq_one_letter_code
_entity_poly.pdbx_strand_id
1 'polypeptide(L)'
;MASKKFSSYIVATVVSGGVILSGVTYANTEIKTTTEAIGEFDLSANVYDYGEAIDKINISVDNLVEAGIITPQVDATSLSPDTFKVYSQAFDTKKHIERNITDILVSDDNMDIILLLETKNGQKGQGTLNYDGNVSRNFSIDLVYEVDQVEDFKLISGDIIDEETSYLQSDVVINKEIELFDESSFTDDRNTLKY
;
A
#
# COMPACT_ATOMS: atom_id res chain seq x y z
N MET A 1 -10.94 -25.42 20.59
CA MET A 1 -11.76 -24.21 20.39
C MET A 1 -12.24 -24.23 18.95
N ALA A 2 -13.56 -24.24 18.74
CA ALA A 2 -14.17 -24.45 17.43
C ALA A 2 -14.22 -23.13 16.64
N SER A 3 -13.72 -23.14 15.40
CA SER A 3 -13.86 -22.02 14.47
C SER A 3 -15.32 -21.88 14.05
N LYS A 4 -15.95 -20.75 14.35
CA LYS A 4 -17.23 -20.39 13.75
C LYS A 4 -16.94 -19.80 12.38
N LYS A 5 -17.25 -20.55 11.32
CA LYS A 5 -17.37 -19.99 9.96
C LYS A 5 -18.65 -19.18 9.91
N PHE A 6 -18.56 -17.87 9.71
CA PHE A 6 -19.72 -17.04 9.42
C PHE A 6 -20.06 -17.18 7.94
N SER A 7 -21.27 -17.65 7.67
CA SER A 7 -21.89 -17.69 6.35
C SER A 7 -22.81 -16.47 6.28
N SER A 8 -22.47 -15.46 5.49
CA SER A 8 -23.31 -14.28 5.29
C SER A 8 -24.19 -14.47 4.06
N TYR A 9 -25.48 -14.21 4.23
CA TYR A 9 -26.50 -14.19 3.19
C TYR A 9 -26.64 -12.77 2.64
N ILE A 10 -26.79 -12.62 1.33
CA ILE A 10 -27.13 -11.35 0.69
C ILE A 10 -28.66 -11.19 0.74
N VAL A 11 -29.13 -10.11 1.37
CA VAL A 11 -30.49 -9.58 1.18
C VAL A 11 -30.37 -8.17 0.62
N ALA A 12 -30.48 -8.05 -0.70
CA ALA A 12 -30.60 -6.75 -1.35
C ALA A 12 -32.04 -6.26 -1.23
N THR A 13 -32.26 -5.16 -0.51
CA THR A 13 -33.50 -4.38 -0.63
C THR A 13 -33.12 -3.02 -1.21
N VAL A 14 -33.33 -2.85 -2.52
CA VAL A 14 -33.21 -1.55 -3.19
C VAL A 14 -34.59 -0.90 -3.15
N VAL A 15 -34.74 0.23 -2.45
CA VAL A 15 -35.94 1.08 -2.58
C VAL A 15 -35.54 2.44 -3.15
N SER A 16 -35.81 2.53 -4.44
CA SER A 16 -36.28 3.65 -5.27
C SER A 16 -35.88 5.09 -4.92
N GLY A 17 -35.41 5.78 -5.96
CA GLY A 17 -35.19 7.24 -5.97
C GLY A 17 -36.42 8.08 -5.63
N GLY A 18 -36.15 9.35 -5.34
CA GLY A 18 -37.16 10.34 -5.00
C GLY A 18 -36.60 11.77 -5.05
N VAL A 19 -37.46 12.64 -5.58
CA VAL A 19 -37.33 14.08 -5.82
C VAL A 19 -36.91 14.87 -4.58
N ILE A 20 -36.07 15.90 -4.79
CA ILE A 20 -35.57 16.82 -3.74
C ILE A 20 -36.71 17.77 -3.31
N LEU A 21 -37.19 17.63 -2.07
CA LEU A 21 -38.01 18.66 -1.40
C LEU A 21 -37.13 19.52 -0.50
N SER A 22 -37.31 20.84 -0.55
CA SER A 22 -36.62 21.80 0.31
C SER A 22 -37.04 21.60 1.78
N GLY A 23 -36.09 21.24 2.64
CA GLY A 23 -36.30 21.12 4.08
C GLY A 23 -35.65 19.90 4.77
N VAL A 24 -34.85 19.08 4.08
CA VAL A 24 -34.18 17.93 4.68
C VAL A 24 -32.82 18.35 5.24
N THR A 25 -32.69 18.32 6.56
CA THR A 25 -31.39 18.35 7.25
C THR A 25 -30.69 17.02 6.99
N TYR A 26 -29.48 17.03 6.44
CA TYR A 26 -28.67 15.83 6.28
C TYR A 26 -28.36 15.28 7.68
N ALA A 27 -28.96 14.15 8.03
CA ALA A 27 -28.42 13.33 9.09
C ALA A 27 -27.08 12.81 8.57
N ASN A 28 -25.98 13.14 9.27
CA ASN A 28 -24.72 12.41 9.13
C ASN A 28 -25.05 10.94 9.36
N THR A 29 -25.24 10.23 8.25
CA THR A 29 -25.47 8.81 8.27
C THR A 29 -24.08 8.24 8.47
N GLU A 30 -23.83 7.65 9.64
CA GLU A 30 -22.69 6.77 9.82
C GLU A 30 -22.88 5.62 8.83
N ILE A 31 -22.33 5.77 7.62
CA ILE A 31 -22.29 4.71 6.65
C ILE A 31 -21.22 3.75 7.18
N LYS A 32 -21.64 2.76 7.98
CA LYS A 32 -20.84 1.55 8.15
C LYS A 32 -20.85 0.80 6.82
N THR A 33 -19.91 1.15 5.95
CA THR A 33 -19.56 0.40 4.75
C THR A 33 -19.21 -1.03 5.17
N THR A 34 -20.10 -1.97 4.85
CA THR A 34 -19.91 -3.42 5.07
C THR A 34 -19.30 -4.10 3.85
N THR A 35 -18.93 -3.32 2.83
CA THR A 35 -17.98 -3.73 1.81
C THR A 35 -16.61 -3.48 2.41
N GLU A 36 -15.81 -4.54 2.62
CA GLU A 36 -14.39 -4.41 3.00
C GLU A 36 -13.78 -3.41 2.01
N ALA A 37 -13.55 -2.18 2.44
CA ALA A 37 -12.88 -1.20 1.61
C ALA A 37 -11.46 -1.71 1.44
N ILE A 38 -11.09 -2.02 0.21
CA ILE A 38 -9.75 -2.48 -0.13
C ILE A 38 -9.04 -1.30 -0.75
N GLY A 39 -8.15 -0.68 0.02
CA GLY A 39 -7.16 0.23 -0.55
C GLY A 39 -6.11 -0.57 -1.32
N GLU A 40 -5.47 0.06 -2.30
CA GLU A 40 -4.27 -0.50 -2.94
C GLU A 40 -3.07 0.34 -2.56
N PHE A 41 -1.90 -0.29 -2.50
CA PHE A 41 -0.66 0.43 -2.28
C PHE A 41 0.48 -0.03 -3.18
N ASP A 42 1.28 0.94 -3.61
CA ASP A 42 2.51 0.71 -4.35
C ASP A 42 3.72 0.85 -3.42
N LEU A 43 4.73 0.02 -3.66
CA LEU A 43 6.03 0.16 -3.04
C LEU A 43 6.89 1.13 -3.87
N SER A 44 7.62 2.02 -3.21
CA SER A 44 8.70 2.77 -3.88
C SER A 44 10.05 2.49 -3.24
N ALA A 45 11.06 2.36 -4.09
CA ALA A 45 12.44 2.12 -3.71
C ALA A 45 13.34 3.25 -4.18
N ASN A 46 14.44 3.45 -3.46
CA ASN A 46 15.58 4.27 -3.88
C ASN A 46 16.89 3.51 -3.69
N VAL A 47 17.91 3.85 -4.48
CA VAL A 47 19.25 3.26 -4.38
C VAL A 47 20.10 4.08 -3.42
N TYR A 48 20.57 3.42 -2.36
CA TYR A 48 21.48 4.00 -1.38
C TYR A 48 22.90 3.43 -1.56
N ASP A 49 23.89 4.03 -0.90
CA ASP A 49 25.29 3.54 -0.91
C ASP A 49 25.41 2.07 -0.44
N TYR A 50 24.45 1.58 0.33
CA TYR A 50 24.37 0.21 0.84
C TYR A 50 23.40 -0.69 0.08
N GLY A 51 22.85 -0.23 -1.04
CA GLY A 51 21.92 -0.98 -1.90
C GLY A 51 20.55 -0.33 -2.04
N GLU A 52 19.69 -0.95 -2.84
CA GLU A 52 18.29 -0.53 -3.02
C GLU A 52 17.44 -0.90 -1.80
N ALA A 53 16.61 0.03 -1.36
CA ALA A 53 15.70 -0.16 -0.23
C ALA A 53 14.33 0.47 -0.47
N ILE A 54 13.29 -0.22 0.00
CA ILE A 54 11.92 0.30 0.05
C ILE A 54 11.85 1.35 1.16
N ASP A 55 11.59 2.59 0.76
CA ASP A 55 11.57 3.74 1.63
C ASP A 55 10.26 4.52 1.59
N LYS A 56 9.34 4.17 0.68
CA LYS A 56 7.99 4.72 0.68
C LYS A 56 6.96 3.67 0.34
N ILE A 57 5.76 3.89 0.86
CA ILE A 57 4.53 3.23 0.44
C ILE A 57 3.54 4.31 0.04
N ASN A 58 2.94 4.19 -1.14
CA ASN A 58 1.88 5.10 -1.58
C ASN A 58 0.58 4.33 -1.56
N ILE A 59 -0.37 4.77 -0.73
CA ILE A 59 -1.70 4.18 -0.61
C ILE A 59 -2.66 5.06 -1.39
N SER A 60 -3.31 4.50 -2.40
CA SER A 60 -4.35 5.21 -3.14
C SER A 60 -5.68 5.10 -2.42
N VAL A 61 -6.38 6.23 -2.25
CA VAL A 61 -7.74 6.23 -1.71
C VAL A 61 -8.82 6.17 -2.80
N ASP A 62 -8.45 6.07 -4.08
CA ASP A 62 -9.41 6.03 -5.20
C ASP A 62 -10.37 4.85 -5.12
N ASN A 63 -9.91 3.72 -4.59
CA ASN A 63 -10.75 2.52 -4.45
C ASN A 63 -11.87 2.70 -3.42
N LEU A 64 -11.81 3.75 -2.58
CA LEU A 64 -12.94 4.13 -1.70
C LEU A 64 -14.18 4.60 -2.49
N VAL A 65 -14.03 4.94 -3.78
CA VAL A 65 -15.18 5.21 -4.67
C VAL A 65 -16.09 3.99 -4.79
N GLU A 66 -15.52 2.78 -4.79
CA GLU A 66 -16.30 1.53 -4.82
C GLU A 66 -17.10 1.30 -3.54
N ALA A 67 -16.64 1.89 -2.43
CA ALA A 67 -17.36 1.93 -1.15
C ALA A 67 -18.46 3.01 -1.12
N GLY A 68 -18.65 3.78 -2.20
CA GLY A 68 -19.71 4.78 -2.36
C GLY A 68 -19.29 6.21 -2.00
N ILE A 69 -18.01 6.45 -1.71
CA ILE A 69 -17.47 7.77 -1.41
C ILE A 69 -17.12 8.49 -2.72
N ILE A 70 -17.84 9.55 -3.05
CA ILE A 70 -17.62 10.28 -4.30
C ILE A 70 -16.39 11.19 -4.14
N THR A 71 -15.37 11.00 -4.98
CA THR A 71 -14.09 11.76 -4.98
C THR A 71 -13.42 11.78 -3.61
N PRO A 72 -12.94 10.63 -3.11
CA PRO A 72 -12.28 10.55 -1.81
C PRO A 72 -11.02 11.43 -1.84
N GLN A 73 -10.93 12.36 -0.89
CA GLN A 73 -9.76 13.20 -0.70
C GLN A 73 -9.38 13.18 0.78
N VAL A 74 -8.13 12.90 1.07
CA VAL A 74 -7.62 12.73 2.44
C VAL A 74 -7.49 14.07 3.15
N ASP A 75 -7.95 14.15 4.40
CA ASP A 75 -7.60 15.26 5.29
C ASP A 75 -6.25 14.96 5.96
N ALA A 76 -5.19 15.56 5.44
CA ALA A 76 -3.82 15.39 5.96
C ALA A 76 -3.69 15.75 7.45
N THR A 77 -4.57 16.58 8.00
CA THR A 77 -4.52 16.96 9.43
C THR A 77 -5.01 15.86 10.36
N SER A 78 -5.66 14.82 9.81
CA SER A 78 -6.13 13.65 10.54
C SER A 78 -5.13 12.51 10.60
N LEU A 79 -3.99 12.64 9.90
CA LEU A 79 -2.98 11.59 9.81
C LEU A 79 -1.79 11.84 10.74
N SER A 80 -1.24 10.75 11.25
CA SER A 80 0.03 10.75 11.97
C SER A 80 0.80 9.45 11.67
N PRO A 81 2.12 9.37 11.93
CA PRO A 81 2.87 8.13 11.76
C PRO A 81 2.30 6.92 12.51
N ASP A 82 1.50 7.14 13.55
CA ASP A 82 0.86 6.09 14.34
C ASP A 82 -0.44 5.56 13.70
N THR A 83 -0.99 6.24 12.67
CA THR A 83 -2.22 5.81 11.97
C THR A 83 -2.07 4.48 11.26
N PHE A 84 -0.84 4.14 10.83
CA PHE A 84 -0.55 2.92 10.09
C PHE A 84 0.58 2.13 10.73
N LYS A 85 0.59 0.82 10.48
CA LYS A 85 1.74 -0.05 10.70
C LYS A 85 2.12 -0.73 9.41
N VAL A 86 3.42 -0.82 9.17
CA VAL A 86 3.98 -1.42 7.97
C VAL A 86 4.83 -2.62 8.37
N TYR A 87 4.57 -3.75 7.72
CA TYR A 87 5.35 -4.96 7.90
C TYR A 87 5.93 -5.40 6.56
N SER A 88 7.18 -5.83 6.60
CA SER A 88 7.83 -6.54 5.49
C SER A 88 7.97 -8.02 5.86
N GLN A 89 7.79 -8.91 4.90
CA GLN A 89 8.00 -10.32 5.13
C GLN A 89 9.48 -10.69 4.94
N ALA A 90 10.07 -11.33 5.94
CA ALA A 90 11.40 -11.90 5.82
C ALA A 90 11.41 -13.03 4.77
N PHE A 91 12.30 -12.91 3.78
CA PHE A 91 12.47 -13.86 2.68
C PHE A 91 12.58 -15.33 3.12
N ASP A 92 13.30 -15.60 4.22
CA ASP A 92 13.66 -16.95 4.64
C ASP A 92 12.65 -17.62 5.59
N THR A 93 11.96 -16.82 6.40
CA THR A 93 11.21 -17.30 7.57
C THR A 93 9.74 -16.93 7.53
N LYS A 94 9.30 -16.14 6.54
CA LYS A 94 7.95 -15.57 6.45
C LYS A 94 7.54 -14.75 7.67
N LYS A 95 8.50 -14.37 8.52
CA LYS A 95 8.26 -13.55 9.71
C LYS A 95 8.06 -12.11 9.31
N HIS A 96 7.17 -11.42 10.01
CA HIS A 96 6.90 -10.02 9.79
C HIS A 96 7.99 -9.20 10.50
N ILE A 97 8.58 -8.26 9.77
CA ILE A 97 9.55 -7.29 10.26
C ILE A 97 8.88 -5.94 10.13
N GLU A 98 8.55 -5.35 11.27
CA GLU A 98 7.96 -4.01 11.34
C GLU A 98 8.92 -2.97 10.78
N ARG A 99 8.39 -2.10 9.91
CA ARG A 99 9.08 -0.96 9.32
C ARG A 99 8.60 0.30 10.03
N ASN A 100 9.54 1.14 10.44
CA ASN A 100 9.23 2.37 11.14
C ASN A 100 8.76 3.45 10.14
N ILE A 101 7.54 3.96 10.31
CA ILE A 101 7.06 5.13 9.60
C ILE A 101 7.66 6.36 10.28
N THR A 102 8.38 7.17 9.51
CA THR A 102 9.06 8.39 9.98
C THR A 102 8.18 9.62 9.80
N ASP A 103 7.36 9.64 8.75
CA ASP A 103 6.44 10.71 8.43
C ASP A 103 5.33 10.20 7.51
N ILE A 104 4.23 10.95 7.43
CA ILE A 104 3.17 10.72 6.45
C ILE A 104 2.95 12.00 5.67
N LEU A 105 3.01 11.90 4.35
CA LEU A 105 2.67 12.97 3.44
C LEU A 105 1.36 12.62 2.72
N VAL A 106 0.71 13.65 2.18
CA VAL A 106 -0.45 13.50 1.31
C VAL A 106 -0.11 14.17 -0.02
N SER A 107 -0.49 13.55 -1.14
CA SER A 107 -0.26 14.11 -2.48
C SER A 107 -0.97 15.48 -2.65
N ASP A 108 -0.53 16.27 -3.62
CA ASP A 108 -1.07 17.63 -3.86
C ASP A 108 -2.58 17.63 -4.19
N ASP A 109 -3.09 16.56 -4.80
CA ASP A 109 -4.50 16.34 -5.09
C ASP A 109 -5.28 15.67 -3.93
N ASN A 110 -4.58 15.29 -2.87
CA ASN A 110 -5.09 14.58 -1.69
C ASN A 110 -5.66 13.19 -1.98
N MET A 111 -5.20 12.54 -3.06
CA MET A 111 -5.69 11.22 -3.47
C MET A 111 -4.76 10.07 -3.03
N ASP A 112 -3.54 10.38 -2.60
CA ASP A 112 -2.58 9.39 -2.11
C ASP A 112 -2.06 9.74 -0.72
N ILE A 113 -1.94 8.72 0.13
CA ILE A 113 -1.23 8.76 1.40
C ILE A 113 0.17 8.18 1.18
N ILE A 114 1.20 8.93 1.51
CA ILE A 114 2.60 8.54 1.31
C ILE A 114 3.25 8.29 2.67
N LEU A 115 3.49 7.02 2.99
CA LEU A 115 4.20 6.62 4.21
C LEU A 115 5.71 6.67 3.95
N LEU A 116 6.45 7.52 4.67
CA LEU A 116 7.91 7.55 4.59
C LEU A 116 8.51 6.55 5.58
N LEU A 117 9.21 5.54 5.08
CA LEU A 117 9.80 4.48 5.90
C LEU A 117 11.26 4.78 6.24
N GLU A 118 11.65 4.46 7.48
CA GLU A 118 13.05 4.53 7.89
C GLU A 118 13.91 3.56 7.08
N THR A 119 15.06 4.06 6.61
CA THR A 119 16.11 3.26 5.99
C THR A 119 17.47 3.50 6.64
N LYS A 120 18.19 2.41 6.92
CA LYS A 120 19.55 2.44 7.51
C LYS A 120 20.40 1.30 6.99
N ASN A 121 21.71 1.51 6.91
CA ASN A 121 22.64 0.44 6.52
C ASN A 121 22.50 -0.78 7.45
N GLY A 122 22.25 -1.96 6.87
CA GLY A 122 22.12 -3.23 7.59
C GLY A 122 20.78 -3.47 8.28
N GLN A 123 19.80 -2.55 8.16
CA GLN A 123 18.46 -2.77 8.70
C GLN A 123 17.72 -3.85 7.90
N LYS A 124 17.03 -4.74 8.62
CA LYS A 124 16.30 -5.86 8.02
C LYS A 124 14.96 -5.40 7.46
N GLY A 125 14.48 -6.10 6.43
CA GLY A 125 13.15 -5.87 5.87
C GLY A 125 13.06 -4.69 4.90
N GLN A 126 14.13 -3.93 4.69
CA GLN A 126 14.12 -2.81 3.74
C GLN A 126 14.67 -3.16 2.35
N GLY A 127 15.62 -4.08 2.28
CA GLY A 127 16.37 -4.36 1.05
C GLY A 127 15.54 -5.14 0.03
N THR A 128 15.75 -4.84 -1.24
CA THR A 128 15.13 -5.54 -2.39
C THR A 128 15.97 -6.69 -2.93
N LEU A 129 17.21 -6.80 -2.42
CA LEU A 129 18.18 -7.82 -2.81
C LEU A 129 18.54 -8.69 -1.61
N ASN A 130 18.85 -9.95 -1.88
CA ASN A 130 19.47 -10.86 -0.92
C ASN A 130 20.74 -11.48 -1.51
N TYR A 131 21.66 -11.88 -0.64
CA TYR A 131 22.95 -12.46 -1.02
C TYR A 131 22.98 -13.97 -0.74
N ASP A 132 23.20 -14.78 -1.77
CA ASP A 132 23.50 -16.21 -1.62
C ASP A 132 25.02 -16.42 -1.56
N GLY A 133 25.52 -16.72 -0.36
CA GLY A 133 26.92 -17.01 -0.12
C GLY A 133 27.44 -18.29 -0.79
N ASN A 134 26.56 -19.23 -1.15
CA ASN A 134 26.97 -20.49 -1.79
C ASN A 134 27.40 -20.27 -3.24
N VAL A 135 26.73 -19.35 -3.93
CA VAL A 135 27.05 -18.98 -5.33
C VAL A 135 27.73 -17.61 -5.44
N SER A 136 27.92 -16.92 -4.32
CA SER A 136 28.52 -15.59 -4.22
C SER A 136 27.85 -14.55 -5.12
N ARG A 137 26.51 -14.50 -5.08
CA ARG A 137 25.71 -13.60 -5.93
C ARG A 137 24.55 -12.97 -5.17
N ASN A 138 24.21 -11.75 -5.57
CA ASN A 138 22.95 -11.12 -5.18
C ASN A 138 21.83 -11.56 -6.13
N PHE A 139 20.61 -11.60 -5.62
CA PHE A 139 19.39 -11.80 -6.40
C PHE A 139 18.26 -10.95 -5.82
N SER A 140 17.33 -10.52 -6.67
CA SER A 140 16.13 -9.80 -6.23
C SER A 140 15.21 -10.73 -5.47
N ILE A 141 14.65 -10.25 -4.37
CA ILE A 141 13.65 -11.00 -3.59
C ILE A 141 12.24 -10.64 -4.02
N ASP A 142 11.33 -11.60 -3.91
CA ASP A 142 9.90 -11.32 -3.99
C ASP A 142 9.52 -10.49 -2.75
N LEU A 143 9.09 -9.26 -2.98
CA LEU A 143 8.71 -8.33 -1.92
C LEU A 143 7.26 -8.57 -1.51
N VAL A 144 7.07 -8.79 -0.21
CA VAL A 144 5.76 -8.94 0.40
C VAL A 144 5.69 -8.00 1.59
N TYR A 145 4.80 -7.02 1.50
CA TYR A 145 4.50 -6.03 2.51
C TYR A 145 3.03 -6.12 2.92
N GLU A 146 2.78 -5.71 4.15
CA GLU A 146 1.46 -5.56 4.73
C GLU A 146 1.36 -4.16 5.33
N VAL A 147 0.21 -3.54 5.16
CA VAL A 147 -0.11 -2.24 5.72
C VAL A 147 -1.41 -2.40 6.52
N ASP A 148 -1.31 -2.16 7.83
CA ASP A 148 -2.44 -2.17 8.73
C ASP A 148 -2.79 -0.73 9.09
N GLN A 149 -4.05 -0.33 8.89
CA GLN A 149 -4.57 0.89 9.50
C GLN A 149 -5.00 0.59 10.93
N VAL A 150 -4.43 1.31 11.89
CA VAL A 150 -4.62 1.09 13.33
C VAL A 150 -5.27 2.26 14.06
N GLU A 151 -5.50 3.37 13.37
CA GLU A 151 -6.33 4.48 13.84
C GLU A 151 -7.24 4.95 12.69
N ASP A 152 -8.38 5.55 13.04
CA ASP A 152 -9.25 6.20 12.08
C ASP A 152 -8.57 7.41 11.43
N PHE A 153 -8.89 7.70 10.18
CA PHE A 153 -8.55 8.98 9.54
C PHE A 153 -9.76 9.60 8.85
N LYS A 154 -9.63 10.86 8.44
CA LYS A 154 -10.72 11.63 7.85
C LYS A 154 -10.45 11.95 6.40
N LEU A 155 -11.55 12.04 5.65
CA LEU A 155 -11.58 12.67 4.35
C LEU A 155 -11.94 14.16 4.49
N ILE A 156 -11.62 14.96 3.48
CA ILE A 156 -11.98 16.38 3.39
C ILE A 156 -13.50 16.57 3.42
N SER A 157 -14.27 15.58 2.94
CA SER A 157 -15.74 15.55 3.06
C SER A 157 -16.24 15.51 4.51
N GLY A 158 -15.38 15.11 5.45
CA GLY A 158 -15.72 14.84 6.84
C GLY A 158 -16.07 13.37 7.11
N ASP A 159 -16.09 12.52 6.08
CA ASP A 159 -16.25 11.08 6.24
C ASP A 159 -15.05 10.48 7.01
N ILE A 160 -15.32 9.45 7.79
CA ILE A 160 -14.31 8.75 8.60
C ILE A 160 -14.03 7.40 7.93
N ILE A 161 -12.75 7.08 7.79
CA ILE A 161 -12.28 5.76 7.37
C ILE A 161 -11.84 5.02 8.62
N ASP A 162 -12.61 4.01 8.99
CA ASP A 162 -12.42 3.25 10.22
C ASP A 162 -11.11 2.42 10.18
N GLU A 163 -10.46 2.30 11.34
CA GLU A 163 -9.52 1.21 11.62
C GLU A 163 -10.17 -0.14 11.23
N GLU A 164 -9.43 -1.06 10.60
CA GLU A 164 -9.90 -2.30 9.89
C GLU A 164 -9.97 -2.23 8.36
N THR A 165 -9.69 -1.07 7.73
CA THR A 165 -9.49 -1.02 6.28
C THR A 165 -8.28 -1.87 5.86
N SER A 166 -8.48 -2.74 4.87
CA SER A 166 -7.43 -3.64 4.37
C SER A 166 -6.78 -3.04 3.13
N TYR A 167 -5.46 -3.23 2.99
CA TYR A 167 -4.69 -2.71 1.86
C TYR A 167 -3.99 -3.85 1.11
N LEU A 168 -4.16 -3.88 -0.21
CA LEU A 168 -3.49 -4.85 -1.07
C LEU A 168 -2.25 -4.24 -1.71
N GLN A 169 -1.14 -4.98 -1.63
CA GLN A 169 0.07 -4.62 -2.35
C GLN A 169 -0.13 -4.80 -3.85
N SER A 170 0.20 -3.76 -4.61
CA SER A 170 0.35 -3.83 -6.07
C SER A 170 1.57 -4.68 -6.47
N ASP A 171 1.51 -5.29 -7.65
CA ASP A 171 2.64 -6.03 -8.21
C ASP A 171 3.80 -5.10 -8.65
N VAL A 172 3.57 -3.79 -8.67
CA VAL A 172 4.53 -2.79 -9.17
C VAL A 172 5.37 -2.23 -8.02
N VAL A 173 6.69 -2.25 -8.23
CA VAL A 173 7.65 -1.52 -7.41
C VAL A 173 8.19 -0.36 -8.23
N ILE A 174 8.00 0.85 -7.74
CA ILE A 174 8.42 2.08 -8.41
C ILE A 174 9.86 2.40 -7.99
N ASN A 175 10.77 2.50 -8.95
CA ASN A 175 12.13 2.99 -8.70
C ASN A 175 12.51 4.00 -9.80
N LYS A 176 12.39 5.28 -9.46
CA LYS A 176 12.63 6.38 -10.40
C LYS A 176 14.06 6.43 -10.94
N GLU A 177 15.04 5.91 -10.21
CA GLU A 177 16.43 5.89 -10.68
C GLU A 177 16.66 4.77 -11.70
N ILE A 178 16.09 3.59 -11.46
CA ILE A 178 16.20 2.44 -12.38
C ILE A 178 15.36 2.66 -13.64
N GLU A 179 14.20 3.31 -13.52
CA GLU A 179 13.31 3.66 -14.65
C GLU A 179 13.98 4.59 -15.69
N LEU A 180 15.13 5.21 -15.38
CA LEU A 180 15.91 6.00 -16.34
C LEU A 180 16.72 5.15 -17.33
N PHE A 181 16.86 3.85 -17.09
CA PHE A 181 17.69 2.96 -17.88
C PHE A 181 16.83 2.06 -18.77
N ASP A 182 17.13 2.05 -20.07
CA ASP A 182 16.53 1.11 -21.01
C ASP A 182 17.20 -0.27 -20.88
N GLU A 183 16.38 -1.32 -20.72
CA GLU A 183 16.88 -2.68 -20.85
C GLU A 183 17.40 -2.91 -22.27
N SER A 184 18.67 -3.30 -22.37
CA SER A 184 19.30 -3.59 -23.65
C SER A 184 20.21 -4.80 -23.53
N SER A 185 20.09 -5.71 -24.49
CA SER A 185 20.96 -6.88 -24.62
C SER A 185 21.86 -6.74 -25.84
N PHE A 186 23.12 -7.15 -25.68
CA PHE A 186 24.08 -7.19 -26.77
C PHE A 186 24.67 -8.60 -26.86
N THR A 187 24.60 -9.19 -28.04
CA THR A 187 25.24 -10.47 -28.35
C THR A 187 26.51 -10.19 -29.15
N ASP A 188 27.67 -10.63 -28.66
CA ASP A 188 28.91 -10.57 -29.44
C ASP A 188 28.97 -11.78 -30.39
N ASP A 189 28.58 -11.56 -31.64
CA ASP A 189 28.60 -12.58 -32.70
C ASP A 189 30.03 -13.05 -33.08
N ARG A 190 31.10 -12.46 -32.52
CA ARG A 190 32.49 -12.80 -32.86
C ARG A 190 33.04 -14.00 -32.10
N ASN A 191 32.29 -14.61 -31.20
CA ASN A 191 32.76 -15.75 -30.38
C ASN A 191 32.04 -17.06 -30.70
N THR A 192 32.05 -17.48 -31.97
CA THR A 192 31.81 -18.89 -32.35
C THR A 192 33.09 -19.70 -32.19
N LEU A 193 33.59 -19.83 -30.95
CA LEU A 193 34.61 -20.84 -30.64
C LEU A 193 33.94 -22.22 -30.74
N LYS A 194 34.13 -22.87 -31.90
CA LYS A 194 33.92 -24.31 -32.04
C LYS A 194 34.96 -25.00 -31.15
N TYR A 195 34.51 -25.57 -30.03
CA TYR A 195 35.25 -26.61 -29.32
C TYR A 195 35.24 -27.91 -30.15
#